data_AF-A0A2Z4FLY4-F1
#
_entry.id   AF-A0A2Z4FLY4-F1
#
_cell.length_a   1.000
_cell.length_b   1.000
_cell.length_c   1.000
_cell.angle_alpha   90.00
_cell.angle_beta   90.00
_cell.angle_gamma   90.00
#
_symmetry.space_group_name_H-M   'P 1'
#
loop_
_entity.id
_entity.type
_entity.pdbx_description
1 polymer ?
#
loop_
_entity_poly.entity_id
_entity_poly.type
_entity_poly.pdbx_seq_one_letter_code
_entity_poly.pdbx_strand_id
1 'polypeptide(L)' 'MSGTDTPSVEHIAYNAKGQRILAALGNGVMTRYAYDPNIFRLSRLRSERYASSSTPETGYTLPLDGSGKKYGA' A
#
# COMPACT_ATOMS: atom_id res chain seq x y z
N MET A 1 -27.35 -4.48 -4.90
CA MET A 1 -26.09 -4.25 -5.65
C MET A 1 -24.99 -4.02 -4.62
N SER A 2 -24.26 -5.06 -4.23
CA SER A 2 -23.08 -4.88 -3.38
C SER A 2 -21.96 -4.33 -4.27
N GLY A 3 -21.73 -3.01 -4.22
CA GLY A 3 -20.51 -2.45 -4.78
C GLY A 3 -19.34 -3.12 -4.07
N THR A 4 -18.48 -3.80 -4.82
CA THR A 4 -17.23 -4.31 -4.26
C THR A 4 -16.44 -3.12 -3.74
N ASP A 5 -16.24 -3.04 -2.42
CA ASP A 5 -15.40 -2.01 -1.80
C ASP A 5 -13.94 -2.29 -2.13
N THR A 6 -13.55 -2.01 -3.37
CA THR A 6 -12.17 -2.13 -3.81
C THR A 6 -11.42 -0.88 -3.38
N PRO A 7 -10.41 -1.00 -2.50
CA PRO A 7 -9.66 0.16 -2.05
C PRO A 7 -8.94 0.80 -3.24
N SER A 8 -8.86 2.13 -3.31
CA SER A 8 -8.11 2.78 -4.39
C SER A 8 -6.62 2.38 -4.40
N VAL A 9 -6.10 2.02 -3.23
CA VAL A 9 -4.73 1.55 -3.00
C VAL A 9 -4.78 0.31 -2.11
N GLU A 10 -4.21 -0.81 -2.58
CA GLU A 10 -4.11 -2.05 -1.81
C GLU A 10 -2.90 -2.04 -0.87
N HIS A 11 -1.75 -1.58 -1.37
CA HIS A 11 -0.50 -1.61 -0.60
C HIS A 11 0.49 -0.56 -1.09
N ILE A 12 1.22 0.07 -0.17
CA ILE A 12 2.33 0.98 -0.48
C ILE A 12 3.51 0.66 0.43
N ALA A 13 4.71 0.59 -0.17
CA ALA A 13 5.96 0.46 0.58
C ALA A 13 6.87 1.69 0.33
N TYR A 14 7.64 2.01 1.37
CA TYR A 14 8.57 3.13 1.38
C TYR A 14 9.98 2.65 1.75
N ASN A 15 11.01 3.32 1.25
CA ASN A 15 12.37 3.11 1.73
C ASN A 15 12.60 3.87 3.06
N ALA A 16 13.77 3.67 3.67
CA ALA A 16 14.16 4.34 4.91
C ALA A 16 14.20 5.89 4.83
N LYS A 17 14.18 6.46 3.61
CA LYS A 17 14.12 7.90 3.36
C LYS A 17 12.70 8.42 3.13
N GLY A 18 11.67 7.57 3.28
CA GLY A 18 10.27 7.92 3.02
C GLY A 18 9.92 8.06 1.54
N GLN A 19 10.78 7.57 0.63
CA GLN A 19 10.49 7.55 -0.81
C GLN A 19 9.70 6.29 -1.15
N ARG A 20 8.64 6.42 -1.95
CA ARG A 20 7.79 5.29 -2.35
C ARG A 20 8.56 4.36 -3.28
N ILE A 21 8.68 3.09 -2.94
CA ILE A 21 9.38 2.08 -3.77
C ILE A 21 8.39 1.17 -4.51
N LEU A 22 7.16 1.04 -4.01
CA LEU A 22 6.12 0.18 -4.56
C LEU A 22 4.74 0.74 -4.22
N ALA A 23 3.80 0.68 -5.16
CA ALA A 23 2.37 0.86 -4.91
C ALA A 23 1.58 -0.17 -5.70
N ALA A 24 0.78 -1.00 -5.01
CA ALA A 24 -0.25 -1.84 -5.59
C ALA A 24 -1.59 -1.10 -5.48
N LEU A 25 -2.25 -0.91 -6.61
CA LEU A 25 -3.53 -0.22 -6.74
C LEU A 25 -4.66 -1.25 -6.82
N GLY A 26 -5.84 -0.89 -6.31
CA GLY A 26 -7.02 -1.79 -6.33
C GLY A 26 -7.60 -2.11 -7.69
N ASN A 27 -6.98 -1.57 -8.75
CA ASN A 27 -7.30 -1.91 -10.14
C ASN A 27 -6.38 -3.01 -10.70
N GLY A 28 -5.60 -3.70 -9.86
CA GLY A 28 -4.70 -4.78 -10.27
C GLY A 28 -3.46 -4.30 -11.02
N VAL A 29 -3.05 -3.05 -10.81
CA VAL A 29 -1.80 -2.49 -11.34
C VAL A 29 -0.85 -2.22 -10.20
N MET A 30 0.41 -2.61 -10.37
CA MET A 30 1.50 -2.24 -9.47
C MET A 30 2.49 -1.33 -10.18
N THR A 31 2.90 -0.27 -9.50
CA THR A 31 3.99 0.60 -9.92
C THR A 31 5.19 0.42 -8.99
N ARG A 32 6.36 0.17 -9.59
CA ARG A 32 7.66 0.08 -8.91
C ARG A 32 8.51 1.29 -9.26
N TYR A 33 9.19 1.83 -8.26
CA TYR A 33 10.06 2.99 -8.37
C TYR A 33 11.50 2.57 -8.03
N ALA A 34 12.43 2.88 -8.92
CA ALA A 34 13.86 2.73 -8.64
C ALA A 34 14.48 4.12 -8.53
N TYR A 35 15.25 4.33 -7.46
CA TYR A 35 15.99 5.56 -7.23
C TYR A 35 17.47 5.30 -7.41
N ASP A 36 18.18 6.30 -7.92
CA ASP A 36 19.63 6.33 -7.86
C ASP A 36 20.07 6.42 -6.38
N PRO A 37 20.94 5.51 -5.89
CA PRO A 37 21.32 5.45 -4.48
C PRO A 37 22.22 6.61 -4.05
N ASN A 38 22.91 7.28 -4.97
CA ASN A 38 23.89 8.32 -4.68
C ASN A 38 23.25 9.71 -4.66
N ILE A 39 22.35 9.99 -5.60
CA ILE A 39 21.72 11.31 -5.76
C ILE A 39 20.22 11.32 -5.44
N PHE A 40 19.64 10.17 -5.08
CA PHE A 40 18.25 9.99 -4.64
C PHE A 40 17.19 10.44 -5.65
N ARG A 41 17.56 10.51 -6.94
CA ARG A 41 16.64 10.84 -8.04
C ARG A 41 15.97 9.59 -8.57
N LEU A 42 14.72 9.72 -9.02
CA LEU A 42 14.00 8.63 -9.68
C LEU A 42 14.71 8.27 -10.99
N SER A 43 15.21 7.04 -11.09
CA SER A 43 15.91 6.53 -12.28
C SER A 43 15.01 5.68 -13.16
N ARG A 44 13.99 5.01 -12.57
CA ARG A 44 13.04 4.19 -13.32
C ARG A 44 11.67 4.18 -12.65
N LEU A 45 10.64 4.18 -13.50
CA LEU A 45 9.27 3.88 -13.13
C LEU A 45 8.75 2.77 -14.05
N ARG A 46 8.14 1.73 -13.47
CA ARG A 46 7.51 0.65 -14.23
C ARG A 46 6.15 0.33 -13.63
N SER A 47 5.13 0.29 -14.49
CA SER A 47 3.78 -0.16 -14.14
C SER A 47 3.47 -1.45 -14.87
N GLU A 48 2.94 -2.43 -14.16
CA GLU A 48 2.56 -3.72 -14.74
C GLU A 48 1.35 -4.30 -14.02
N ARG A 49 0.66 -5.24 -14.70
CA ARG A 49 -0.43 -5.98 -14.07
C ARG A 49 0.13 -6.78 -12.89
N TYR A 50 -0.58 -6.70 -11.78
CA TYR A 50 -0.24 -7.34 -10.53
C TYR A 50 -1.47 -8.04 -9.97
N ALA A 51 -1.27 -9.27 -9.51
CA ALA A 51 -2.27 -10.00 -8.75
C ALA A 51 -1.64 -10.28 -7.38
N SER A 52 -2.25 -9.75 -6.32
CA SER A 52 -1.88 -10.08 -4.95
C SER A 52 -2.34 -11.51 -4.67
N SER A 53 -1.39 -12.42 -4.43
CA SER A 53 -1.71 -13.77 -3.92
C SER A 53 -1.92 -13.78 -2.40
N SER A 54 -1.88 -12.61 -1.75
CA SER A 54 -2.13 -12.49 -0.33
C SER A 54 -3.63 -12.68 -0.10
N THR A 55 -4.03 -13.85 0.39
CA THR A 55 -5.24 -13.95 1.19
C THR A 55 -5.06 -12.96 2.35
N PRO A 56 -5.90 -11.91 2.47
CA PRO A 56 -5.82 -11.05 3.63
C PRO A 56 -6.16 -11.92 4.85
N GLU A 57 -5.16 -12.22 5.66
CA GLU A 57 -5.37 -12.68 7.02
C GLU A 57 -5.95 -11.49 7.81
N THR A 58 -7.29 -11.42 7.77
CA THR A 58 -8.10 -10.36 8.35
C THR A 58 -7.88 -10.32 9.87
N GLY A 59 -6.95 -9.46 10.30
CA GLY A 59 -6.47 -9.45 11.67
C GLY A 59 -6.56 -8.11 12.39
N TYR A 60 -7.33 -7.11 11.93
CA TYR A 60 -7.66 -5.92 12.73
C TYR A 60 -9.05 -5.38 12.39
N THR A 61 -10.09 -5.85 13.09
CA THR A 61 -11.38 -5.17 13.12
C THR A 61 -11.28 -3.98 14.08
N LEU A 62 -11.23 -2.77 13.53
CA LEU A 62 -11.45 -1.57 14.34
C LEU A 62 -12.92 -1.57 14.79
N PRO A 63 -13.22 -1.43 16.10
CA PRO A 63 -14.59 -1.26 16.56
C PRO A 63 -15.19 0.01 15.94
N LEU A 64 -16.32 -0.12 15.26
CA LEU A 64 -17.07 1.02 14.68
C LEU A 64 -17.84 1.82 15.75
N ASP A 65 -17.73 1.46 17.02
CA ASP A 65 -18.48 2.06 18.12
C ASP A 65 -17.68 3.09 18.94
N GLY A 66 -16.71 3.79 18.35
CA GLY A 66 -16.07 4.95 18.99
C GLY A 66 -15.37 4.69 20.34
N SER A 67 -15.29 3.45 20.79
CA SER A 67 -14.67 3.03 22.05
C SER A 67 -13.22 2.61 21.81
N GLY A 68 -12.47 3.47 21.12
CA GLY A 68 -11.03 3.32 21.00
C GLY A 68 -10.38 3.62 22.35
N LYS A 69 -9.95 2.59 23.08
CA LYS A 69 -9.13 2.76 24.28
C LYS A 69 -7.89 3.58 23.93
N LYS A 70 -7.63 4.62 24.74
CA LYS A 70 -6.50 5.52 24.56
C LYS A 70 -5.20 4.73 24.71
N TYR A 71 -4.33 4.82 23.72
CA TYR A 71 -2.97 4.32 23.82
C TYR A 71 -2.20 5.14 24.85
N GLY A 72 -1.57 4.46 25.81
CA GLY A 72 -0.73 5.07 26.83
C GLY A 72 0.70 4.53 26.74
N ALA A 73 1.64 5.49 26.69
CA ALA A 73 3.09 5.48 26.91
C ALA A 73 3.93 4.32 26.36
#